data_AF-A0A2T5DF26-F1
#
_entry.id   AF-A0A2T5DF26-F1
#
_cell.length_a   1.000
_cell.length_b   1.000
_cell.length_c   1.000
_cell.angle_alpha   90.00
_cell.angle_beta   90.00
_cell.angle_gamma   90.00
#
_symmetry.space_group_name_H-M   'P 1'
#
loop_
_entity.id
_entity.type
_entity.pdbx_description
1 polymer ?
#
loop_
_entity_poly.entity_id
_entity_poly.type
_entity_poly.pdbx_seq_one_letter_code
_entity_poly.pdbx_strand_id
1 'polypeptide(L)'
;MNLSNIQSSEEYLKHYRELMENCFSINYPLLASFYKELHHRFLEVVSQKDGPVFEQLQELLGIDAQLQILYEMAECIESLKLEMDEEKIIEMIKRDSFSFYRERIGLTKKDPIPRGLIYLSEK
;
A
#
# COMPACT_ATOMS: atom_id res chain seq x y z
N MET A 1 -4.36 -5.26 14.17
CA MET A 1 -4.58 -6.64 13.66
C MET A 1 -3.42 -7.52 14.10
N ASN A 2 -3.65 -8.78 14.52
CA ASN A 2 -2.54 -9.71 14.74
C ASN A 2 -2.25 -10.44 13.42
N LEU A 3 -1.11 -10.12 12.80
CA LEU A 3 -0.69 -10.66 11.51
C LEU A 3 -0.48 -12.19 11.54
N SER A 4 -0.25 -12.78 12.71
CA SER A 4 0.02 -14.23 12.84
C SER A 4 -1.17 -15.13 12.49
N ASN A 5 -2.37 -14.56 12.36
CA ASN A 5 -3.62 -15.31 12.19
C ASN A 5 -4.27 -15.11 10.81
N ILE A 6 -3.62 -14.40 9.88
CA ILE A 6 -4.16 -14.14 8.55
C ILE A 6 -4.02 -15.41 7.70
N GLN A 7 -5.14 -15.90 7.17
CA GLN A 7 -5.21 -17.13 6.39
C GLN A 7 -5.55 -16.88 4.92
N SER A 8 -5.94 -15.66 4.54
CA SER A 8 -6.27 -15.30 3.15
C SER A 8 -5.89 -13.87 2.79
N SER A 9 -5.74 -13.61 1.49
CA SER A 9 -5.56 -12.26 0.94
C SER A 9 -6.71 -11.31 1.29
N GLU A 10 -7.93 -11.84 1.34
CA GLU A 10 -9.14 -11.10 1.67
C GLU A 10 -9.14 -10.66 3.13
N GLU A 11 -8.70 -11.54 4.05
CA GLU A 11 -8.51 -11.18 5.45
C GLU A 11 -7.45 -10.08 5.62
N TYR A 12 -6.36 -10.16 4.86
CA TYR A 12 -5.34 -9.12 4.84
C TYR A 12 -5.92 -7.77 4.39
N LEU A 13 -6.59 -7.75 3.24
CA LEU A 13 -7.14 -6.53 2.64
C LEU A 13 -8.30 -5.94 3.44
N LYS A 14 -9.03 -6.75 4.20
CA LYS A 14 -10.11 -6.26 5.08
C LYS A 14 -9.63 -5.20 6.06
N HIS A 15 -8.37 -5.27 6.51
CA HIS A 15 -7.80 -4.28 7.42
C HIS A 15 -7.85 -2.85 6.88
N TYR A 16 -7.62 -2.68 5.58
CA TYR A 16 -7.64 -1.39 4.91
C TYR A 16 -9.07 -0.94 4.59
N ARG A 17 -9.95 -1.89 4.30
CA ARG A 17 -11.32 -1.62 3.81
C ARG A 17 -12.12 -0.67 4.70
N GLU A 18 -12.19 -0.96 5.99
CA GLU A 18 -13.08 -0.22 6.90
C GLU A 18 -12.67 1.25 7.01
N LEU A 19 -11.38 1.56 7.04
CA LEU A 19 -10.91 2.95 7.09
C LEU A 19 -11.11 3.65 5.73
N MET A 20 -10.76 2.98 4.64
CA MET A 20 -10.81 3.55 3.28
C MET A 20 -12.26 3.82 2.83
N GLU A 21 -13.17 2.90 3.11
CA GLU A 21 -14.60 3.05 2.76
C GLU A 21 -15.25 4.19 3.55
N ASN A 22 -14.87 4.41 4.81
CA ASN A 22 -15.45 5.48 5.62
C ASN A 22 -14.83 6.86 5.33
N CYS A 23 -13.51 6.93 5.09
CA CYS A 23 -12.80 8.20 4.89
C CYS A 23 -12.97 8.75 3.47
N PHE A 24 -12.83 7.90 2.45
CA PHE A 24 -12.68 8.38 1.06
C PHE A 24 -13.94 8.32 0.22
N SER A 25 -14.87 7.41 0.49
CA SER A 25 -16.00 7.15 -0.41
C SER A 25 -16.93 8.34 -0.67
N ILE A 26 -16.98 9.31 0.26
CA ILE A 26 -17.85 10.49 0.17
C ILE A 26 -17.08 11.73 -0.27
N ASN A 27 -15.85 11.92 0.23
CA ASN A 27 -15.13 13.19 0.11
C ASN A 27 -13.93 13.13 -0.85
N TYR A 28 -13.44 11.93 -1.19
CA TYR A 28 -12.19 11.71 -1.93
C TYR A 28 -12.34 10.57 -2.96
N PRO A 29 -13.08 10.81 -4.07
CA PRO A 29 -13.41 9.78 -5.04
C PRO A 29 -12.20 9.20 -5.78
N LEU A 30 -11.14 9.99 -6.03
CA LEU A 30 -9.95 9.50 -6.73
C LEU A 30 -9.12 8.58 -5.82
N LEU A 31 -8.97 8.92 -4.53
CA LEU A 31 -8.32 8.06 -3.54
C LEU A 31 -9.11 6.76 -3.33
N ALA A 32 -10.44 6.83 -3.31
CA ALA A 32 -11.30 5.65 -3.26
C ALA A 32 -11.12 4.76 -4.50
N SER A 33 -11.00 5.35 -5.68
CA SER A 33 -10.73 4.62 -6.93
C SER A 33 -9.36 3.97 -6.90
N PHE A 34 -8.34 4.71 -6.45
CA PHE A 34 -6.97 4.22 -6.34
C PHE A 34 -6.86 3.04 -5.35
N TYR A 35 -7.52 3.11 -4.20
CA TYR A 35 -7.61 1.98 -3.27
C TYR A 35 -8.22 0.73 -3.94
N LYS A 36 -9.31 0.88 -4.69
CA LYS A 36 -9.96 -0.24 -5.39
C LYS A 36 -9.05 -0.86 -6.45
N GLU A 37 -8.27 -0.04 -7.16
CA GLU A 37 -7.25 -0.51 -8.11
C GLU A 37 -6.19 -1.37 -7.40
N LEU A 38 -5.62 -0.86 -6.29
CA LEU A 38 -4.64 -1.60 -5.50
C LEU A 38 -5.21 -2.91 -4.95
N HIS A 39 -6.42 -2.88 -4.40
CA HIS A 39 -7.11 -4.07 -3.88
C HIS A 39 -7.35 -5.11 -4.98
N HIS A 40 -7.81 -4.68 -6.16
CA HIS A 40 -8.04 -5.60 -7.28
C HIS A 40 -6.73 -6.23 -7.74
N ARG A 41 -5.71 -5.41 -7.96
CA ARG A 41 -4.40 -5.87 -8.41
C ARG A 41 -3.73 -6.82 -7.41
N PHE A 42 -3.88 -6.57 -6.11
CA PHE A 42 -3.38 -7.49 -5.07
C PHE A 42 -3.98 -8.89 -5.24
N LEU A 43 -5.31 -8.98 -5.40
CA LEU A 43 -5.99 -10.25 -5.60
C LEU A 43 -5.62 -10.93 -6.91
N GLU A 44 -5.45 -10.15 -7.99
CA GLU A 44 -4.99 -10.67 -9.27
C GLU A 44 -3.62 -11.34 -9.12
N VAL A 45 -2.66 -10.67 -8.48
CA VAL A 45 -1.29 -11.20 -8.27
C VAL A 45 -1.32 -12.49 -7.42
N VAL A 46 -2.11 -12.53 -6.34
CA VAL A 46 -2.27 -13.73 -5.50
C VAL A 46 -2.91 -14.89 -6.28
N SER A 47 -3.82 -14.59 -7.21
CA SER A 47 -4.54 -15.62 -7.99
C SER A 47 -3.71 -16.26 -9.11
N GLN A 48 -2.56 -15.68 -9.46
CA GLN A 48 -1.67 -16.21 -10.50
C GLN A 48 -1.00 -17.51 -10.03
N LYS A 49 -1.45 -18.65 -10.57
CA LYS A 49 -0.97 -19.97 -10.15
C LYS A 49 0.41 -20.36 -10.70
N ASP A 50 0.80 -19.80 -11.84
CA ASP A 50 1.96 -20.23 -12.61
C ASP A 50 3.05 -19.15 -12.74
N GLY A 51 2.99 -18.08 -11.94
CA GLY A 51 3.95 -16.97 -11.97
C GLY A 51 5.22 -17.23 -11.15
N PRO A 52 6.36 -16.59 -11.47
CA PRO A 52 7.56 -16.66 -10.64
C PRO A 52 7.29 -16.05 -9.25
N VAL A 53 7.48 -16.85 -8.20
CA VAL A 53 7.18 -16.47 -6.80
C VAL A 53 7.84 -15.13 -6.39
N PHE A 54 9.07 -14.87 -6.83
CA PHE A 54 9.77 -13.63 -6.49
C PHE A 54 9.22 -12.40 -7.23
N GLU A 55 8.70 -12.57 -8.44
CA GLU A 55 8.06 -11.49 -9.18
C GLU A 55 6.70 -11.14 -8.55
N GLN A 56 5.93 -12.16 -8.17
CA GLN A 56 4.69 -11.98 -7.43
C GLN A 56 4.94 -11.29 -6.09
N LEU A 57 5.94 -11.75 -5.33
CA LEU A 57 6.29 -11.13 -4.05
C LEU A 57 6.75 -9.68 -4.22
N GLN A 58 7.56 -9.40 -5.24
CA GLN A 58 7.97 -8.05 -5.58
C GLN A 58 6.76 -7.14 -5.84
N GLU A 59 5.77 -7.61 -6.59
CA GLU A 59 4.58 -6.85 -6.89
C GLU A 59 3.68 -6.67 -5.66
N LEU A 60 3.44 -7.73 -4.88
CA LEU A 60 2.66 -7.67 -3.65
C LEU A 60 3.28 -6.69 -2.64
N LEU A 61 4.60 -6.69 -2.48
CA LEU A 61 5.29 -5.73 -1.59
C LEU A 61 5.14 -4.29 -2.07
N GLY A 62 5.14 -4.06 -3.39
CA GLY A 62 4.95 -2.72 -3.95
C GLY A 62 3.50 -2.22 -3.80
N ILE A 63 2.52 -3.10 -3.93
CA ILE A 63 1.12 -2.79 -3.67
C ILE A 63 0.91 -2.55 -2.17
N ASP A 64 1.50 -3.40 -1.33
CA ASP A 64 1.42 -3.27 0.13
C ASP A 64 1.98 -1.94 0.62
N ALA A 65 3.16 -1.54 0.14
CA ALA A 65 3.73 -0.24 0.47
C ALA A 65 2.78 0.92 0.11
N GLN A 66 2.12 0.85 -1.06
CA GLN A 66 1.14 1.87 -1.45
C GLN A 66 -0.11 1.84 -0.56
N LEU A 67 -0.61 0.65 -0.20
CA LEU A 67 -1.74 0.50 0.73
C LEU A 67 -1.42 1.05 2.12
N GLN A 68 -0.21 0.79 2.64
CA GLN A 68 0.21 1.29 3.95
C GLN A 68 0.34 2.81 3.96
N ILE A 69 0.99 3.41 2.95
CA ILE A 69 1.08 4.89 2.87
C ILE A 69 -0.33 5.49 2.74
N LEU A 70 -1.19 4.91 1.90
CA LEU A 70 -2.57 5.37 1.74
C LEU A 70 -3.35 5.29 3.06
N TYR A 71 -3.15 4.23 3.84
CA TYR A 71 -3.74 4.05 5.17
C TYR A 71 -3.32 5.15 6.15
N GLU A 72 -2.01 5.40 6.27
CA GLU A 72 -1.47 6.43 7.14
C GLU A 72 -1.95 7.84 6.74
N MET A 73 -2.07 8.08 5.43
CA MET A 73 -2.62 9.33 4.91
C MET A 73 -4.10 9.50 5.26
N ALA A 74 -4.91 8.45 5.22
CA ALA A 74 -6.32 8.52 5.62
C ALA A 74 -6.47 8.91 7.10
N GLU A 75 -5.66 8.33 7.98
CA GLU A 75 -5.64 8.69 9.41
C GLU A 75 -5.25 10.16 9.61
N CYS A 76 -4.27 10.66 8.84
CA CYS A 76 -3.87 12.07 8.87
C CYS A 76 -4.97 13.01 8.35
N ILE A 77 -5.65 12.65 7.27
CA ILE A 77 -6.73 13.45 6.67
C ILE A 77 -7.90 13.58 7.65
N GLU A 78 -8.32 12.47 8.24
CA GLU A 78 -9.44 12.44 9.17
C GLU A 78 -9.14 13.25 10.44
N SER A 79 -7.91 13.13 10.97
CA SER A 79 -7.50 13.83 12.20
C SER A 79 -7.22 15.33 12.01
N LEU A 80 -6.66 15.72 10.86
CA LEU A 80 -6.18 17.09 10.61
C LEU A 80 -7.10 17.91 9.69
N LYS A 81 -8.13 17.31 9.10
CA LYS A 81 -9.09 17.95 8.15
C LYS A 81 -8.38 18.71 7.03
N LEU A 82 -7.35 18.10 6.45
CA LEU A 82 -6.56 18.73 5.41
C LEU A 82 -7.37 18.83 4.11
N GLU A 83 -7.39 20.01 3.51
CA GLU A 83 -7.78 20.15 2.11
C GLU A 83 -6.64 19.60 1.25
N MET A 84 -6.97 18.70 0.32
CA MET A 84 -5.96 18.00 -0.45
C MET A 84 -6.32 17.83 -1.92
N ASP A 85 -5.27 17.81 -2.73
CA ASP A 85 -5.29 17.47 -4.14
C ASP A 85 -5.04 15.96 -4.27
N GLU A 86 -6.09 15.20 -4.56
CA GLU A 86 -6.04 13.73 -4.60
C GLU A 86 -5.02 13.21 -5.62
N GLU A 87 -4.86 13.87 -6.76
CA GLU A 87 -3.93 13.44 -7.81
C GLU A 87 -2.49 13.54 -7.29
N LYS A 88 -2.14 14.67 -6.64
CA LYS A 88 -0.82 14.84 -6.03
C LYS A 88 -0.55 13.84 -4.93
N ILE A 89 -1.56 13.46 -4.13
CA ILE A 89 -1.40 12.41 -3.13
C ILE A 89 -1.09 11.08 -3.80
N ILE A 90 -1.85 10.70 -4.83
CA ILE A 90 -1.66 9.44 -5.54
C ILE A 90 -0.24 9.38 -6.14
N GLU A 91 0.22 10.46 -6.76
CA GLU A 91 1.59 10.57 -7.26
C GLU A 91 2.64 10.43 -6.15
N MET A 92 2.41 11.09 -5.01
CA MET A 92 3.27 10.99 -3.83
C MET A 92 3.34 9.54 -3.31
N ILE A 93 2.19 8.87 -3.15
CA ILE A 93 2.12 7.47 -2.69
C ILE A 93 2.91 6.56 -3.63
N LYS A 94 2.67 6.68 -4.94
CA LYS A 94 3.38 5.88 -5.95
C LYS A 94 4.89 6.08 -5.85
N ARG A 95 5.34 7.33 -5.75
CA ARG A 95 6.77 7.67 -5.65
C ARG A 95 7.40 7.19 -4.35
N ASP A 96 6.74 7.39 -3.22
CA ASP A 96 7.31 7.13 -1.90
C ASP A 96 7.25 5.64 -1.53
N SER A 97 6.39 4.86 -2.20
CA SER A 97 6.38 3.40 -2.08
C SER A 97 7.71 2.70 -2.46
N PHE A 98 8.54 3.31 -3.32
CA PHE A 98 9.82 2.73 -3.77
C PHE A 98 10.91 2.66 -2.68
N SER A 99 10.71 3.35 -1.56
CA SER A 99 11.64 3.37 -0.42
C SER A 99 10.98 3.08 0.91
N PHE A 100 9.70 2.71 0.88
CA PHE A 100 8.88 2.58 2.05
C PHE A 100 9.52 1.69 3.12
N TYR A 101 9.88 0.44 2.78
CA TYR A 101 10.36 -0.52 3.79
C TYR A 101 11.71 -0.12 4.38
N ARG A 102 12.64 0.42 3.59
CA ARG A 102 13.90 0.94 4.15
C ARG A 102 13.68 2.18 5.03
N GLU A 103 12.73 3.05 4.67
CA GLU A 103 12.35 4.20 5.50
C GLU A 103 11.72 3.78 6.84
N ARG A 104 10.98 2.66 6.87
CA ARG A 104 10.42 2.08 8.12
C ARG A 104 11.47 1.67 9.14
N ILE A 105 12.70 1.38 8.71
CA ILE A 105 13.80 1.01 9.61
C ILE A 105 14.77 2.18 9.86
N GLY A 106 14.40 3.40 9.46
CA GLY A 106 15.19 4.61 9.68
C GLY A 106 16.28 4.88 8.65
N LEU A 107 16.30 4.14 7.52
CA LEU A 107 17.15 4.46 6.38
C LEU A 107 16.47 5.51 5.48
N THR A 108 17.24 6.08 4.57
CA THR A 108 16.77 7.10 3.63
C THR A 108 16.82 6.61 2.20
N LYS A 109 16.26 7.39 1.27
CA LYS A 109 16.37 7.13 -0.17
C LYS A 109 17.80 7.08 -0.70
N LYS A 110 18.75 7.69 0.01
CA LYS A 110 20.17 7.75 -0.37
C LYS A 110 20.96 6.53 0.08
N ASP A 111 20.44 5.79 1.05
CA ASP A 111 21.09 4.59 1.56
C ASP A 111 20.92 3.44 0.56
N PRO A 112 21.90 2.52 0.50
CA PRO A 112 21.77 1.34 -0.35
C PRO A 112 20.60 0.47 0.11
N ILE A 113 19.87 -0.10 -0.86
CA ILE A 113 18.77 -1.03 -0.57
C ILE A 113 19.32 -2.23 0.21
N PRO A 114 18.82 -2.52 1.43
CA PRO A 114 19.32 -3.64 2.22
C PRO A 114 19.01 -4.98 1.56
N ARG A 115 19.79 -6.01 1.90
CA ARG A 115 19.50 -7.38 1.47
C ARG A 115 18.35 -7.95 2.30
N GLY A 116 17.23 -8.23 1.67
CA GLY A 116 16.08 -8.87 2.32
C GLY A 116 14.87 -8.96 1.40
N LEU A 117 14.03 -9.98 1.60
CA LEU A 117 12.84 -10.21 0.75
C LEU A 117 11.86 -9.05 0.80
N ILE A 118 11.75 -8.37 1.95
CA ILE A 118 10.86 -7.23 2.14
C ILE A 118 11.20 -6.02 1.24
N TYR A 119 12.43 -5.94 0.73
CA TYR A 119 12.89 -4.84 -0.13
C TYR A 119 12.78 -5.14 -1.63
N LEU A 120 12.18 -6.27 -2.03
CA LEU A 120 12.11 -6.68 -3.45
C LEU A 120 11.36 -5.67 -4.34
N SER A 121 10.42 -4.91 -3.77
CA SER A 121 9.66 -3.89 -4.49
C SER A 121 10.43 -2.59 -4.70
N GLU A 122 11.55 -2.38 -4.01
CA GLU A 122 12.31 -1.14 -4.06
C GLU A 122 13.11 -1.02 -5.36
N LYS A 123 13.12 0.18 -5.94
CA LYS A 123 13.79 0.50 -7.21
C LYS A 123 14.48 1.86 -7.13
#